data_AF-A0AA37K8Q6-F1
#
_entry.id   AF-A0AA37K8Q6-F1
#
_cell.length_a   1.000
_cell.length_b   1.000
_cell.length_c   1.000
_cell.angle_alpha   90.00
_cell.angle_beta   90.00
_cell.angle_gamma   90.00
#
_symmetry.space_group_name_H-M   'P 1'
#
loop_
_entity.id
_entity.type
_entity.pdbx_description
1 polymer ?
#
loop_
_entity_poly.entity_id
_entity_poly.type
_entity_poly.pdbx_seq_one_letter_code
_entity_poly.pdbx_strand_id
1 'polypeptide(L)'
;MNNSQHFQEMFRRKVVNYSAVNHGRVQPATPFTAPAFLDTLQISMKTDKAFYPIDTKSVSMSLNNNNSKVLFLGEDYMVARKEDNQWLLLNGNNAWTDIGIEVRQGKKYQFAANLYPLFNDNKPGYYRVYKEIVFYNSKEK
;
A
#
# COMPACT_ATOMS: atom_id res chain seq x y z
N MET A 1 -1.41 2.25 16.68
CA MET A 1 -0.47 1.42 17.47
C MET A 1 0.58 0.85 16.53
N ASN A 2 1.86 0.82 16.93
CA ASN A 2 3.04 0.48 16.13
C ASN A 2 3.21 -1.06 16.04
N ASN A 3 3.26 -1.64 14.82
CA ASN A 3 3.19 -3.09 14.61
C ASN A 3 4.37 -3.71 13.80
N SER A 4 5.52 -3.05 13.72
CA SER A 4 6.70 -3.64 13.03
C SER A 4 7.27 -4.82 13.81
N GLN A 5 7.98 -5.77 13.16
CA GLN A 5 8.65 -6.85 13.88
C GLN A 5 9.64 -6.31 14.93
N HIS A 6 10.47 -5.33 14.55
CA HIS A 6 11.42 -4.68 15.47
C HIS A 6 10.72 -4.05 16.69
N PHE A 7 9.61 -3.33 16.46
CA PHE A 7 8.88 -2.66 17.53
C PHE A 7 8.00 -3.63 18.33
N GLN A 8 7.49 -4.70 17.73
CA GLN A 8 6.83 -5.81 18.43
C GLN A 8 7.83 -6.47 19.38
N GLU A 9 9.05 -6.76 18.92
CA GLU A 9 10.11 -7.32 19.77
C GLU A 9 10.52 -6.36 20.89
N MET A 10 10.72 -5.07 20.57
CA MET A 10 11.06 -4.04 21.56
C MET A 10 9.94 -3.83 22.59
N PHE A 11 8.68 -3.77 22.17
CA PHE A 11 7.51 -3.61 23.05
C PHE A 11 7.34 -4.82 23.98
N ARG A 12 7.45 -6.04 23.44
CA ARG A 12 7.37 -7.28 24.23
C ARG A 12 8.52 -7.43 25.22
N ARG A 13 9.73 -6.97 24.87
CA ARG A 13 10.90 -7.02 25.78
C ARG A 13 10.86 -5.93 26.85
N LYS A 14 10.42 -4.71 26.53
CA LYS A 14 10.62 -3.53 27.38
C LYS A 14 9.37 -3.00 28.08
N VAL A 15 8.16 -3.28 27.58
CA VAL A 15 6.94 -2.57 28.04
C VAL A 15 5.92 -3.52 28.67
N VAL A 16 5.73 -4.73 28.13
CA VAL A 16 4.65 -5.63 28.59
C VAL A 16 5.14 -7.07 28.65
N ASN A 17 5.87 -7.41 29.71
CA ASN A 17 5.93 -8.79 30.20
C ASN A 17 5.09 -8.85 31.48
N TYR A 18 3.77 -8.72 31.31
CA TYR A 18 2.78 -8.88 32.37
C TYR A 18 2.05 -10.19 32.11
N SER A 19 1.91 -11.04 33.13
CA SER A 19 1.44 -12.43 33.05
C SER A 19 0.04 -12.64 32.44
N ALA A 20 -0.71 -11.56 32.17
CA ALA A 20 -2.06 -11.60 31.63
C ALA A 20 -2.19 -11.41 30.11
N VAL A 21 -1.13 -10.98 29.40
CA VAL A 21 -1.21 -10.71 27.94
C VAL A 21 -0.12 -11.50 27.21
N ASN A 22 -0.53 -12.56 26.50
CA ASN A 22 0.34 -13.29 25.58
C ASN A 22 0.12 -12.78 24.16
N HIS A 23 1.15 -12.14 23.58
CA HIS A 23 1.10 -11.59 22.22
C HIS A 23 1.38 -12.63 21.11
N GLY A 24 1.46 -13.93 21.42
CA GLY A 24 1.69 -15.00 20.46
C GLY A 24 3.06 -14.90 19.76
N ARG A 25 3.26 -15.64 18.65
CA ARG A 25 4.49 -15.54 17.84
C ARG A 25 4.47 -14.28 16.98
N VAL A 26 5.64 -13.70 16.72
CA VAL A 26 5.80 -12.68 15.68
C VAL A 26 5.43 -13.33 14.35
N GLN A 27 4.49 -12.73 13.61
CA GLN A 27 4.12 -13.23 12.29
C GLN A 27 5.13 -12.72 11.24
N PRO A 28 5.55 -13.58 10.30
CA PRO A 28 6.37 -13.14 9.18
C PRO A 28 5.60 -12.17 8.28
N ALA A 29 6.34 -11.38 7.50
CA ALA A 29 5.75 -10.48 6.52
C ALA A 29 4.83 -11.26 5.56
N THR A 30 3.64 -10.71 5.31
CA THR A 30 2.63 -11.37 4.49
C THR A 30 3.01 -11.27 3.01
N PRO A 31 3.15 -12.40 2.28
CA PRO A 31 3.30 -12.37 0.83
C PRO A 31 2.12 -11.66 0.18
N PHE A 32 2.42 -10.74 -0.72
CA PHE A 32 1.44 -9.97 -1.47
C PHE A 32 1.29 -10.55 -2.87
N THR A 33 0.16 -11.21 -3.12
CA THR A 33 -0.11 -11.96 -4.35
C THR A 33 -1.15 -11.30 -5.24
N ALA A 34 -1.55 -10.05 -4.96
CA ALA A 34 -2.53 -9.37 -5.81
C ALA A 34 -1.98 -9.22 -7.23
N PRO A 35 -2.80 -9.51 -8.26
CA PRO A 35 -2.36 -9.44 -9.64
C PRO A 35 -1.93 -8.02 -10.00
N ALA A 36 -0.78 -7.89 -10.65
CA ALA A 36 -0.37 -6.68 -11.34
C ALA A 36 -0.70 -6.86 -12.82
N PHE A 37 -1.66 -6.10 -13.32
CA PHE A 37 -2.04 -6.17 -14.73
C PHE A 37 -1.04 -5.37 -15.59
N LEU A 38 -0.43 -6.03 -16.58
CA LEU A 38 0.45 -5.37 -17.56
C LEU A 38 -0.34 -4.57 -18.59
N ASP A 39 -1.50 -5.07 -19.01
CA ASP A 39 -2.45 -4.29 -19.79
C ASP A 39 -3.18 -3.35 -18.84
N THR A 40 -2.97 -2.07 -19.07
CA THR A 40 -3.49 -1.01 -18.21
C THR A 40 -4.81 -0.42 -18.72
N LEU A 41 -5.34 -0.89 -19.86
CA LEU A 41 -6.60 -0.41 -20.42
C LEU A 41 -6.66 1.12 -20.58
N GLN A 42 -5.53 1.76 -20.90
CA GLN A 42 -5.37 3.23 -20.96
C GLN A 42 -5.49 3.96 -19.61
N ILE A 43 -5.38 3.23 -18.51
CA ILE A 43 -5.24 3.77 -17.15
C ILE A 43 -3.75 3.76 -16.84
N SER A 44 -3.24 4.74 -16.11
CA SER A 44 -1.84 4.71 -15.69
C SER A 44 -1.70 5.25 -14.30
N MET A 45 -0.72 4.71 -13.56
CA MET A 45 -0.35 5.23 -12.25
C MET A 45 1.16 5.40 -12.20
N LYS A 46 1.61 6.56 -11.74
CA LYS A 46 3.04 6.87 -11.66
C LYS A 46 3.37 7.66 -10.40
N THR A 47 4.61 7.53 -9.97
CA THR A 47 5.24 8.39 -8.98
C THR A 47 5.83 9.63 -9.65
N ASP A 48 6.05 10.69 -8.86
CA ASP A 48 6.71 11.91 -9.36
C ASP A 48 8.20 11.70 -9.68
N LYS A 49 8.85 10.75 -9.00
CA LYS A 49 10.27 10.43 -9.13
C LYS A 49 10.47 8.93 -9.35
N ALA A 50 11.55 8.57 -10.05
CA ALA A 50 11.97 7.19 -10.24
C ALA A 50 12.66 6.59 -8.99
N PHE A 51 13.29 7.45 -8.18
CA PHE A 51 14.05 7.05 -6.98
C PHE A 51 13.71 7.94 -5.79
N TYR A 52 13.71 7.33 -4.61
CA TYR A 52 13.39 7.96 -3.34
C TYR A 52 14.43 7.56 -2.28
N PRO A 53 14.88 8.47 -1.41
CA PRO A 53 15.70 8.15 -0.25
C PRO A 53 15.03 7.14 0.69
N ILE A 54 15.82 6.35 1.42
CA ILE A 54 15.33 5.27 2.30
C ILE A 54 14.43 5.75 3.44
N ASP A 55 14.64 6.99 3.90
CA ASP A 55 13.87 7.66 4.95
C ASP A 55 12.61 8.36 4.42
N THR A 56 12.29 8.19 3.13
CA THR A 56 11.07 8.72 2.52
C THR A 56 9.84 8.24 3.28
N LYS A 57 9.07 9.21 3.80
CA LYS A 57 7.85 8.94 4.57
C LYS A 57 6.66 8.62 3.67
N SER A 58 6.58 9.27 2.53
CA SER A 58 5.47 9.15 1.58
C SER A 58 5.92 9.41 0.15
N VAL A 59 5.31 8.74 -0.80
CA VAL A 59 5.50 8.97 -2.24
C VAL A 59 4.23 9.56 -2.85
N SER A 60 4.38 10.60 -3.65
CA SER A 60 3.27 11.20 -4.39
C SER A 60 2.95 10.34 -5.62
N MET A 61 1.67 10.05 -5.80
CA MET A 61 1.13 9.19 -6.85
C MET A 61 0.13 9.99 -7.70
N SER A 62 0.18 9.77 -9.01
CA SER A 62 -0.85 10.26 -9.94
C SER A 62 -1.42 9.08 -10.73
N LEU A 63 -2.71 8.83 -10.54
CA LEU A 63 -3.52 7.95 -11.35
C LEU A 63 -4.20 8.77 -12.44
N ASN A 64 -4.08 8.36 -13.69
CA ASN A 64 -4.66 9.02 -14.85
C ASN A 64 -5.58 8.05 -15.60
N ASN A 65 -6.84 8.45 -15.79
CA ASN A 65 -7.80 7.66 -16.54
C ASN A 65 -7.93 8.19 -17.97
N ASN A 66 -7.34 7.52 -18.97
CA ASN A 66 -7.64 7.80 -20.37
C ASN A 66 -8.68 6.82 -20.96
N ASN A 67 -9.13 5.83 -20.17
CA ASN A 67 -10.21 4.93 -20.56
C ASN A 67 -11.54 5.70 -20.67
N SER A 68 -12.43 5.23 -21.56
CA SER A 68 -13.77 5.82 -21.73
C SER A 68 -14.71 5.56 -20.55
N LYS A 69 -14.45 4.52 -19.75
CA LYS A 69 -15.21 4.19 -18.54
C LYS A 69 -14.78 5.05 -17.36
N VAL A 70 -15.73 5.42 -16.51
CA VAL A 70 -15.46 6.06 -15.22
C VAL A 70 -14.85 5.04 -14.27
N LEU A 71 -13.78 5.41 -13.56
CA LEU A 71 -13.23 4.61 -12.47
C LEU A 71 -13.89 5.03 -11.17
N PHE A 72 -14.13 4.07 -10.30
CA PHE A 72 -14.54 4.27 -8.93
C PHE A 72 -13.49 3.63 -8.01
N LEU A 73 -13.04 4.35 -7.00
CA LEU A 73 -11.97 3.92 -6.09
C LEU A 73 -12.14 4.52 -4.69
N GLY A 74 -11.62 3.85 -3.67
CA GLY A 74 -11.56 4.35 -2.30
C GLY A 74 -10.34 5.24 -2.06
N GLU A 75 -10.11 5.67 -0.82
CA GLU A 75 -8.85 6.33 -0.41
C GLU A 75 -7.70 5.33 -0.20
N ASP A 76 -8.04 4.09 0.11
CA ASP A 76 -7.13 3.01 0.47
C ASP A 76 -6.12 2.65 -0.62
N TYR A 77 -4.95 2.21 -0.20
CA TYR A 77 -3.90 1.71 -1.08
C TYR A 77 -3.05 0.72 -0.29
N MET A 78 -2.34 -0.13 -1.02
CA MET A 78 -1.38 -1.07 -0.43
C MET A 78 0.02 -0.75 -0.94
N VAL A 79 1.02 -1.01 -0.11
CA VAL A 79 2.42 -0.89 -0.51
C VAL A 79 3.09 -2.23 -0.26
N ALA A 80 3.79 -2.74 -1.27
CA ALA A 80 4.61 -3.95 -1.11
C ALA A 80 6.07 -3.66 -1.43
N ARG A 81 6.97 -4.28 -0.67
CA ARG A 81 8.42 -4.29 -0.93
C ARG A 81 8.80 -5.62 -1.59
N LYS A 82 9.66 -5.57 -2.58
CA LYS A 82 10.25 -6.78 -3.16
C LYS A 82 11.36 -7.29 -2.24
N GLU A 83 11.24 -8.54 -1.80
CA GLU A 83 12.33 -9.31 -1.19
C GLU A 83 12.49 -10.61 -1.96
N ASP A 84 13.71 -10.88 -2.42
CA ASP A 84 14.01 -11.96 -3.36
C ASP A 84 13.06 -11.96 -4.58
N ASN A 85 12.31 -13.04 -4.76
CA ASN A 85 11.32 -13.20 -5.83
C ASN A 85 9.88 -12.98 -5.36
N GLN A 86 9.67 -12.41 -4.18
CA GLN A 86 8.35 -12.20 -3.59
C GLN A 86 8.10 -10.73 -3.30
N TRP A 87 6.82 -10.34 -3.38
CA TRP A 87 6.35 -9.05 -2.87
C TRP A 87 5.85 -9.28 -1.46
N LEU A 88 6.28 -8.46 -0.50
CA LEU A 88 5.86 -8.51 0.89
C LEU A 88 5.04 -7.27 1.19
N LEU A 89 3.82 -7.46 1.67
CA LEU A 89 2.94 -6.36 2.06
C LEU A 89 3.56 -5.61 3.25
N LEU A 90 3.66 -4.29 3.12
CA LEU A 90 4.09 -3.43 4.20
C LEU A 90 2.94 -3.16 5.16
N ASN A 91 3.29 -2.93 6.43
CA ASN A 91 2.33 -2.42 7.40
C ASN A 91 1.94 -1.00 7.00
N GLY A 92 0.65 -0.74 6.88
CA GLY A 92 0.11 0.55 6.51
C GLY A 92 -1.26 0.80 7.11
N ASN A 93 -1.72 2.03 7.00
CA ASN A 93 -3.12 2.34 7.23
C ASN A 93 -3.90 1.88 5.99
N ASN A 94 -4.54 0.73 6.09
CA ASN A 94 -5.68 0.42 5.22
C ASN A 94 -6.75 1.45 5.65
N ALA A 95 -7.12 2.37 4.76
CA ALA A 95 -8.01 3.46 5.12
C ALA A 95 -9.34 2.89 5.66
N TRP A 96 -9.82 3.43 6.79
CA TRP A 96 -11.11 3.05 7.40
C TRP A 96 -12.27 3.91 6.87
N THR A 97 -11.94 4.93 6.07
CA THR A 97 -12.91 5.84 5.48
C THR A 97 -13.23 5.36 4.07
N ASP A 98 -14.42 4.81 3.88
CA ASP A 98 -14.93 4.40 2.57
C ASP A 98 -15.58 5.61 1.88
N ILE A 99 -14.76 6.43 1.22
CA ILE A 99 -15.23 7.49 0.32
C ILE A 99 -15.06 7.00 -1.10
N GLY A 100 -16.18 6.92 -1.82
CA GLY A 100 -16.20 6.66 -3.25
C GLY A 100 -15.70 7.85 -4.06
N ILE A 101 -14.62 7.65 -4.80
CA ILE A 101 -13.99 8.67 -5.65
C ILE A 101 -14.18 8.29 -7.12
N GLU A 102 -14.83 9.17 -7.88
CA GLU A 102 -14.97 9.03 -9.33
C GLU A 102 -13.79 9.66 -10.09
N VAL A 103 -13.19 8.91 -11.03
CA VAL A 103 -12.18 9.42 -11.96
C VAL A 103 -12.68 9.24 -13.40
N ARG A 104 -13.19 10.32 -13.99
CA ARG A 104 -13.72 10.34 -15.37
C ARG A 104 -12.60 10.34 -16.41
N GLN A 105 -12.94 10.04 -17.66
CA GLN A 105 -11.99 10.09 -18.78
C GLN A 105 -11.27 11.45 -18.85
N GLY A 106 -9.95 11.40 -19.07
CA GLY A 106 -9.07 12.57 -19.11
C GLY A 106 -8.79 13.21 -17.76
N LYS A 107 -9.32 12.65 -16.65
CA LYS A 107 -9.08 13.17 -15.29
C LYS A 107 -7.99 12.39 -14.57
N LYS A 108 -7.41 13.07 -13.59
CA LYS A 108 -6.36 12.57 -12.72
C LYS A 108 -6.85 12.53 -11.29
N TYR A 109 -6.39 11.52 -10.56
CA TYR A 109 -6.50 11.42 -9.11
C TYR A 109 -5.09 11.41 -8.52
N GLN A 110 -4.84 12.26 -7.52
CA GLN A 110 -3.56 12.37 -6.86
C GLN A 110 -3.71 11.98 -5.40
N PHE A 111 -2.75 11.19 -4.90
CA PHE A 111 -2.71 10.77 -3.50
C PHE A 111 -1.27 10.54 -3.05
N ALA A 112 -1.06 10.53 -1.74
CA ALA A 112 0.24 10.20 -1.14
C ALA A 112 0.20 8.79 -0.54
N ALA A 113 1.09 7.92 -0.98
CA ALA A 113 1.27 6.60 -0.41
C ALA A 113 2.34 6.63 0.69
N ASN A 114 1.95 6.39 1.93
CA ASN A 114 2.83 6.40 3.09
C ASN A 114 3.62 5.09 3.19
N LEU A 115 4.94 5.21 3.34
CA LEU A 115 5.86 4.07 3.44
C LEU A 115 6.18 3.70 4.89
N TYR A 116 5.88 4.60 5.83
CA TYR A 116 6.10 4.43 7.27
C TYR A 116 7.46 3.79 7.61
N PRO A 117 8.60 4.46 7.31
CA PRO A 117 9.94 3.88 7.44
C PRO A 117 10.25 3.36 8.85
N LEU A 118 9.71 4.01 9.88
CA LEU A 118 9.81 3.52 11.27
C LEU A 118 9.09 2.18 11.48
N PHE A 119 7.93 1.96 10.85
CA PHE A 119 7.11 0.76 11.05
C PHE A 119 7.46 -0.40 10.11
N ASN A 120 8.19 -0.13 9.03
CA ASN A 120 8.44 -1.14 8.00
C ASN A 120 9.92 -1.52 7.86
N ASP A 121 10.81 -0.85 8.62
CA ASP A 121 12.26 -1.00 8.47
C ASP A 121 12.62 -0.97 6.98
N ASN A 122 12.29 0.16 6.34
CA ASN A 122 12.39 0.29 4.89
C ASN A 122 13.83 0.04 4.45
N LYS A 123 14.00 -0.85 3.46
CA LYS A 123 15.30 -1.23 2.89
C LYS A 123 15.44 -0.67 1.47
N PRO A 124 16.67 -0.49 0.96
CA PRO A 124 16.88 -0.24 -0.46
C PRO A 124 16.27 -1.37 -1.30
N GLY A 125 15.65 -1.03 -2.43
CA GLY A 125 15.04 -2.01 -3.32
C GLY A 125 13.80 -1.49 -4.03
N TYR A 126 13.04 -2.42 -4.59
CA TYR A 126 11.83 -2.09 -5.34
C TYR A 126 10.61 -2.11 -4.44
N TYR A 127 9.78 -1.08 -4.60
CA TYR A 127 8.48 -0.96 -3.95
C TYR A 127 7.41 -0.84 -5.03
N ARG A 128 6.22 -1.33 -4.72
CA ARG A 128 5.02 -1.16 -5.54
C ARG A 128 3.91 -0.59 -4.69
N VAL A 129 3.23 0.41 -5.23
CA VAL A 129 1.96 0.91 -4.70
C VAL A 129 0.85 0.27 -5.52
N TYR A 130 -0.14 -0.27 -4.84
CA TYR A 130 -1.31 -0.88 -5.42
C TYR A 130 -2.53 -0.04 -5.07
N LYS A 131 -3.34 0.22 -6.08
CA LYS A 131 -4.59 0.96 -5.95
C LYS A 131 -5.68 0.10 -6.56
N GLU A 132 -6.66 -0.25 -5.76
CA GLU A 132 -7.85 -0.91 -6.27
C GLU A 132 -8.72 0.11 -7.01
N ILE A 133 -9.23 -0.32 -8.16
CA ILE A 133 -10.15 0.45 -8.98
C ILE A 133 -11.24 -0.50 -9.47
N VAL A 134 -12.46 0.02 -9.58
CA VAL A 134 -13.56 -0.67 -10.26
C VAL A 134 -14.10 0.22 -11.37
N PHE A 135 -14.64 -0.39 -12.42
CA PHE A 135 -15.32 0.38 -13.46
C PHE A 135 -16.74 0.68 -13.02
N TYR A 136 -17.14 1.96 -13.09
CA TYR A 136 -18.51 2.34 -12.82
C TYR A 136 -19.47 1.57 -13.76
N ASN A 137 -20.50 0.95 -13.19
CA ASN A 137 -21.44 0.06 -13.89
C ASN A 137 -20.84 -1.20 -14.55
N SER A 138 -19.65 -1.66 -14.15
CA SER A 138 -19.31 -3.05 -14.44
C SER A 138 -20.18 -3.94 -13.56
N LYS A 139 -21.26 -4.48 -14.13
CA LYS A 139 -21.86 -5.69 -13.57
C LYS A 139 -20.76 -6.73 -13.56
N GLU A 140 -20.31 -7.14 -12.37
CA GLU A 140 -19.58 -8.40 -12.24
C GLU A 140 -20.47 -9.47 -12.90
N LYS A 141 -19.94 -10.10 -13.95
CA LYS A 141 -20.55 -11.25 -14.59
C LYS A 141 -19.78 -12.48 -14.16
#